data_AF-A0A3M7MFX8-F1
#
_entry.id   AF-A0A3M7MFX8-F1
#
_cell.length_a   1.000
_cell.length_b   1.000
_cell.length_c   1.000
_cell.angle_alpha   90.00
_cell.angle_beta   90.00
_cell.angle_gamma   90.00
#
_symmetry.space_group_name_H-M   'P 1'
#
loop_
_entity.id
_entity.type
_entity.pdbx_description
1 polymer ?
#
loop_
_entity_poly.entity_id
_entity_poly.type
_entity_poly.pdbx_seq_one_letter_code
_entity_poly.pdbx_strand_id
1 'polypeptide(L)'
;MPPLTAAALLPSKHFDDIFHAKFMHIIQEWKNDPSRGQLTQKDRKTFIETAFFETDEYYFGQRMHMTDYDIKLRALTKVFYKVLAEEPWSEDWIRAPDVERKLSKFEMHEDSVALAKKHGFTTPREAVKAAREAGIKNAEIWKEAQKQGKSLKDIKLDRGPFDDIEIVYIAGTVSSSATSKIDRSSIYPVSVSSVANVLQNHICRDMVRPYSMAERFVNCTDTRELEDMRRFACNVCDFCPHLLDNDNVSLLVVLLILSRSDCCRRFEANGIRIEGSTISHRKAECMKNKMGWKDSHDKKPYDSFASEFQTRVKNACFPAPRAQRIGGRKPAAARLSGPVTPPVYGQQPHMGFMAPPQIRNDSLNTGINVAAPPPPFLPRASTGSGVGTAADPMDLS
;
A
#
# COMPACT_ATOMS: atom_id res chain seq x y z
N MET A 1 31.41 -10.52 53.69
CA MET A 1 30.72 -9.90 52.55
C MET A 1 30.31 -11.00 51.59
N PRO A 2 29.01 -11.24 51.34
CA PRO A 2 28.58 -12.19 50.33
C PRO A 2 28.60 -11.53 48.93
N PRO A 3 28.75 -12.32 47.85
CA PRO A 3 28.87 -11.79 46.49
C PRO A 3 27.50 -11.35 45.94
N LEU A 4 27.51 -10.27 45.16
CA LEU A 4 26.37 -9.78 44.39
C LEU A 4 25.97 -10.82 43.34
N THR A 5 24.93 -11.59 43.62
CA THR A 5 24.26 -12.43 42.63
C THR A 5 23.58 -11.56 41.58
N ALA A 6 24.08 -11.64 40.36
CA ALA A 6 23.43 -11.18 39.14
C ALA A 6 22.13 -11.97 38.92
N ALA A 7 20.99 -11.44 39.38
CA ALA A 7 19.66 -11.85 38.94
C ALA A 7 18.60 -10.83 39.37
N ALA A 8 18.82 -9.54 39.08
CA ALA A 8 17.69 -8.63 38.95
C ALA A 8 17.17 -8.77 37.52
N LEU A 9 16.28 -9.75 37.30
CA LEU A 9 15.37 -9.73 36.17
C LEU A 9 14.54 -8.45 36.30
N LEU A 10 15.04 -7.36 35.70
CA LEU A 10 14.27 -6.17 35.44
C LEU A 10 12.98 -6.63 34.73
N PRO A 11 11.79 -6.17 35.13
CA PRO A 11 10.58 -6.48 34.39
C PRO A 11 10.84 -6.10 32.94
N SER A 12 10.71 -7.05 32.01
CA SER A 12 11.12 -6.85 30.62
C SER A 12 10.35 -5.65 30.06
N LYS A 13 10.99 -4.48 30.05
CA LYS A 13 10.34 -3.25 29.61
C LYS A 13 9.95 -3.45 28.15
N HIS A 14 8.73 -3.09 27.81
CA HIS A 14 8.24 -3.16 26.44
C HIS A 14 9.17 -2.33 25.53
N PHE A 15 9.41 -2.77 24.29
CA PHE A 15 10.38 -2.14 23.37
C PHE A 15 10.13 -0.62 23.25
N ASP A 16 8.88 -0.22 22.99
CA ASP A 16 8.50 1.18 22.84
C ASP A 16 8.80 2.02 24.10
N ASP A 17 8.76 1.42 25.30
CA ASP A 17 9.02 2.14 26.56
C ASP A 17 10.52 2.34 26.77
N ILE A 18 11.34 1.36 26.37
CA ILE A 18 12.80 1.47 26.37
C ILE A 18 13.23 2.55 25.37
N PHE A 19 12.66 2.51 24.16
CA PHE A 19 12.87 3.53 23.14
C PHE A 19 12.50 4.91 23.67
N HIS A 20 11.31 5.06 24.27
CA HIS A 20 10.85 6.34 24.77
C HIS A 20 11.79 6.90 25.85
N ALA A 21 12.23 6.06 26.78
CA ALA A 21 13.19 6.46 27.81
C ALA A 21 14.52 6.95 27.20
N LYS A 22 15.08 6.21 26.24
CA LYS A 22 16.31 6.59 25.53
C LYS A 22 16.15 7.87 24.72
N PHE A 23 15.04 7.99 24.00
CA PHE A 23 14.72 9.18 23.21
C PHE A 23 14.59 10.43 24.09
N MET A 24 13.91 10.34 25.23
CA MET A 24 13.80 11.45 26.17
C MET A 24 15.15 11.83 26.79
N HIS A 25 16.02 10.85 27.03
CA HIS A 25 17.38 11.12 27.49
C HIS A 25 18.17 11.96 26.47
N ILE A 26 18.16 11.57 25.19
CA ILE A 26 18.80 12.34 24.11
C ILE A 26 18.24 13.77 24.02
N ILE A 27 16.92 13.93 24.17
CA ILE A 27 16.29 15.26 24.19
C ILE A 27 16.77 16.10 25.38
N GLN A 28 16.87 15.49 26.57
CA GLN A 28 17.34 16.19 27.77
C GLN A 28 18.80 16.63 27.60
N GLU A 29 19.67 15.75 27.10
CA GLU A 29 21.06 16.10 26.79
C GLU A 29 21.15 17.24 25.78
N TRP A 30 20.34 17.21 24.71
CA TRP A 30 20.30 18.30 23.73
C TRP A 30 19.86 19.63 24.35
N LYS A 31 18.83 19.62 25.21
CA LYS A 31 18.31 20.82 25.87
C LYS A 31 19.29 21.43 26.87
N ASN A 32 20.13 20.60 27.48
CA ASN A 32 21.10 21.03 28.49
C ASN A 32 22.38 21.63 27.87
N ASP A 33 22.54 21.60 26.54
CA ASP A 33 23.67 22.20 25.84
C ASP A 33 23.35 23.65 25.41
N PRO A 34 23.92 24.68 26.08
CA PRO A 34 23.63 26.08 25.80
C PRO A 34 24.21 26.57 24.47
N SER A 35 25.05 25.78 23.80
CA SER A 35 25.66 26.13 22.51
C SER A 35 24.81 25.75 21.31
N ARG A 36 23.71 24.99 21.51
CA ARG A 36 22.91 24.44 20.41
C ARG A 36 21.79 25.36 19.96
N GLY A 37 21.60 25.42 18.65
CA GLY A 37 20.51 26.15 18.01
C GLY A 37 19.16 25.42 18.06
N GLN A 38 18.20 25.91 17.27
CA GLN A 38 16.88 25.31 17.16
C GLN A 38 16.96 23.89 16.56
N LEU A 39 16.19 22.96 17.14
CA LEU A 39 16.14 21.57 16.71
C LEU A 39 15.67 21.43 15.25
N THR A 40 16.57 20.96 14.37
CA THR A 40 16.27 20.76 12.94
C THR A 40 15.55 19.44 12.68
N GLN A 41 15.04 19.24 11.47
CA GLN A 41 14.48 17.96 11.04
C GLN A 41 15.54 16.85 11.01
N LYS A 42 16.76 17.17 10.58
CA LYS A 42 17.88 16.22 10.53
C LYS A 42 18.22 15.71 11.93
N ASP A 43 18.21 16.62 12.92
CA ASP A 43 18.48 16.26 14.32
C ASP A 43 17.40 15.33 14.87
N ARG A 44 16.12 15.65 14.66
CA ARG A 44 14.99 14.78 15.08
C ARG A 44 15.11 13.37 14.52
N LYS A 45 15.37 13.26 13.21
CA LYS A 45 15.60 11.98 12.55
C LYS A 45 16.77 11.23 13.21
N THR A 46 17.87 11.92 13.45
CA THR A 46 19.06 11.34 14.08
C THR A 46 18.75 10.84 15.50
N PHE A 47 18.00 11.59 16.30
CA PHE A 47 17.65 11.18 17.66
C PHE A 47 16.78 9.92 17.67
N ILE A 48 15.78 9.87 16.77
CA ILE A 48 14.91 8.69 16.64
C ILE A 48 15.74 7.48 16.19
N GLU A 49 16.62 7.65 15.20
CA GLU A 49 17.48 6.58 14.70
C GLU A 49 18.44 6.08 15.79
N THR A 50 19.13 6.97 16.50
CA THR A 50 20.02 6.61 17.60
C THR A 50 19.28 5.87 18.71
N ALA A 51 18.17 6.43 19.21
CA ALA A 51 17.36 5.78 20.24
C ALA A 51 16.84 4.41 19.79
N PHE A 52 16.42 4.29 18.53
CA PHE A 52 16.00 3.01 17.95
C PHE A 52 17.14 2.00 17.93
N PHE A 53 18.32 2.34 17.38
CA PHE A 53 19.44 1.39 17.28
C PHE A 53 19.92 0.91 18.65
N GLU A 54 20.00 1.80 19.63
CA GLU A 54 20.34 1.41 21.00
C GLU A 54 19.27 0.52 21.65
N THR A 55 18.00 0.75 21.34
CA THR A 55 16.89 -0.07 21.85
C THR A 55 16.88 -1.44 21.18
N ASP A 56 17.10 -1.48 19.87
CA ASP A 56 17.16 -2.70 19.05
C ASP A 56 18.31 -3.62 19.52
N GLU A 57 19.50 -3.05 19.77
CA GLU A 57 20.64 -3.80 20.29
C GLU A 57 20.39 -4.32 21.71
N TYR A 58 19.80 -3.49 22.58
CA TYR A 58 19.45 -3.89 23.94
C TYR A 58 18.37 -4.98 23.98
N TYR A 59 17.33 -4.86 23.15
CA TYR A 59 16.15 -5.73 23.22
C TYR A 59 16.27 -7.02 22.40
N PHE A 60 16.83 -6.92 21.18
CA PHE A 60 17.01 -8.05 20.27
C PHE A 60 18.47 -8.52 20.19
N GLY A 61 19.45 -7.61 20.22
CA GLY A 61 20.87 -7.93 20.02
C GLY A 61 21.46 -8.88 21.07
N GLN A 62 20.96 -8.83 22.30
CA GLN A 62 21.42 -9.72 23.38
C GLN A 62 20.78 -11.12 23.35
N ARG A 63 19.85 -11.41 22.41
CA ARG A 63 19.19 -12.72 22.32
C ARG A 63 20.02 -13.69 21.48
N MET A 64 20.55 -14.74 22.12
CA MET A 64 21.34 -15.78 21.44
C MET A 64 20.56 -16.57 20.37
N HIS A 65 19.25 -16.69 20.52
CA HIS A 65 18.38 -17.35 19.54
C HIS A 65 17.13 -16.50 19.30
N MET A 66 17.00 -15.97 18.09
CA MET A 66 15.78 -15.30 17.63
C MET A 66 14.90 -16.30 16.89
N THR A 67 13.61 -16.32 17.20
CA THR A 67 12.63 -17.08 16.41
C THR A 67 12.33 -16.38 15.08
N ASP A 68 11.73 -17.08 14.11
CA ASP A 68 11.25 -16.46 12.87
C ASP A 68 10.25 -15.32 13.14
N TYR A 69 9.42 -15.49 14.17
CA TYR A 69 8.54 -14.44 14.69
C TYR A 69 9.34 -13.21 15.13
N ASP A 70 10.35 -13.36 15.99
CA ASP A 70 11.17 -12.24 16.47
C ASP A 70 11.93 -11.54 15.33
N ILE A 71 12.40 -12.32 14.35
CA ILE A 71 13.12 -11.81 13.18
C ILE A 71 12.20 -10.93 12.32
N LYS A 72 10.98 -11.39 12.04
CA LYS A 72 9.96 -10.63 11.30
C LYS A 72 9.49 -9.41 12.08
N LEU A 73 9.27 -9.57 13.40
CA LEU A 73 8.88 -8.49 14.28
C LEU A 73 9.93 -7.38 14.30
N ARG A 74 11.21 -7.71 14.55
CA ARG A 74 12.33 -6.76 14.50
C ARG A 74 12.40 -6.00 13.17
N ALA A 75 12.23 -6.70 12.05
CA ALA A 75 12.24 -6.07 10.73
C ALA A 75 11.08 -5.09 10.52
N LEU A 76 9.86 -5.45 10.91
CA LEU A 76 8.69 -4.58 10.85
C LEU A 76 8.79 -3.40 11.81
N THR A 77 9.26 -3.62 13.03
CA THR A 77 9.54 -2.56 14.01
C THR A 77 10.45 -1.51 13.37
N LYS A 78 11.55 -1.93 12.71
CA LYS A 78 12.44 -1.02 11.98
C LYS A 78 11.70 -0.23 10.89
N VAL A 79 10.82 -0.86 10.11
CA VAL A 79 10.01 -0.17 9.08
C VAL A 79 9.17 0.93 9.69
N PHE A 80 8.43 0.63 10.76
CA PHE A 80 7.57 1.62 11.41
C PHE A 80 8.36 2.74 12.10
N TYR A 81 9.52 2.46 12.70
CA TYR A 81 10.40 3.52 13.20
C TYR A 81 10.98 4.39 12.09
N LYS A 82 11.27 3.82 10.91
CA LYS A 82 11.70 4.59 9.74
C LYS A 82 10.56 5.45 9.18
N VAL A 83 9.32 4.97 9.20
CA VAL A 83 8.15 5.83 8.90
C VAL A 83 8.08 6.98 9.91
N LEU A 84 8.19 6.71 11.22
CA LEU A 84 8.17 7.76 12.24
C LEU A 84 9.27 8.82 12.04
N ALA A 85 10.47 8.41 11.61
CA ALA A 85 11.62 9.29 11.43
C ALA A 85 11.62 10.06 10.09
N GLU A 86 11.16 9.45 9.00
CA GLU A 86 11.19 10.01 7.64
C GLU A 86 9.88 10.70 7.23
N GLU A 87 8.77 10.24 7.78
CA GLU A 87 7.40 10.67 7.46
C GLU A 87 6.63 10.92 8.76
N PRO A 88 7.03 11.94 9.54
CA PRO A 88 6.32 12.26 10.77
C PRO A 88 4.89 12.70 10.47
N TRP A 89 3.93 11.98 11.05
CA TRP A 89 2.51 12.27 10.86
C TRP A 89 1.86 13.02 12.04
N SER A 90 2.46 12.97 13.23
CA SER A 90 1.94 13.59 14.46
C SER A 90 2.44 15.02 14.62
N GLU A 91 1.52 15.98 14.78
CA GLU A 91 1.81 17.43 14.86
C GLU A 91 2.61 17.84 16.11
N ASP A 92 2.49 17.10 17.22
CA ASP A 92 2.99 17.53 18.54
C ASP A 92 4.51 17.32 18.78
N TRP A 93 5.15 16.36 18.11
CA TRP A 93 6.55 15.99 18.38
C TRP A 93 7.48 16.26 17.22
N ILE A 94 6.95 16.18 16.00
CA ILE A 94 7.71 16.30 14.77
C ILE A 94 6.83 17.13 13.84
N ARG A 95 7.31 18.32 13.42
CA ARG A 95 6.50 19.20 12.57
C ARG A 95 5.93 18.42 11.39
N ALA A 96 4.63 18.56 11.13
CA ALA A 96 4.03 18.17 9.86
C ALA A 96 4.41 19.21 8.80
N PRO A 97 5.25 18.82 7.81
CA PRO A 97 4.91 19.19 6.44
C PRO A 97 5.35 18.21 5.34
N ASP A 98 6.04 17.09 5.61
CA ASP A 98 6.70 16.32 4.53
C ASP A 98 5.77 15.44 3.68
N VAL A 99 4.71 14.90 4.27
CA VAL A 99 3.67 14.15 3.53
C VAL A 99 2.99 15.09 2.53
N GLU A 100 2.61 16.30 2.98
CA GLU A 100 2.00 17.32 2.13
C GLU A 100 3.01 18.02 1.20
N ARG A 101 4.33 18.01 1.50
CA ARG A 101 5.38 18.56 0.62
C ARG A 101 5.44 17.82 -0.71
N LYS A 102 5.12 16.53 -0.71
CA LYS A 102 5.12 15.68 -1.90
C LYS A 102 3.82 15.74 -2.70
N LEU A 103 2.84 16.51 -2.24
CA LEU A 103 1.70 16.92 -3.08
C LEU A 103 2.13 17.81 -4.27
N SER A 104 3.40 18.24 -4.31
CA SER A 104 4.03 18.88 -5.48
C SER A 104 3.99 18.02 -6.76
N LYS A 105 3.69 16.72 -6.65
CA LYS A 105 3.45 15.85 -7.81
C LYS A 105 2.02 15.88 -8.33
N PHE A 106 1.11 16.55 -7.63
CA PHE A 106 -0.23 16.82 -8.14
C PHE A 106 -0.27 18.13 -8.90
N GLU A 107 -1.07 18.14 -9.95
CA GLU A 107 -1.46 19.34 -10.69
C GLU A 107 -2.98 19.56 -10.49
N MET A 108 -3.43 20.82 -10.52
CA MET A 108 -4.86 21.11 -10.48
C MET A 108 -5.50 20.64 -11.79
N HIS A 109 -6.63 19.93 -11.73
CA HIS A 109 -7.34 19.57 -12.96
C HIS A 109 -7.85 20.85 -13.65
N GLU A 110 -7.85 20.87 -14.98
CA GLU A 110 -8.16 22.07 -15.76
C GLU A 110 -9.56 22.64 -15.43
N ASP A 111 -10.54 21.75 -15.28
CA ASP A 111 -11.91 22.11 -14.93
C ASP A 111 -12.04 22.67 -13.51
N SER A 112 -11.11 22.35 -12.63
CA SER A 112 -11.13 22.79 -11.23
C SER A 112 -10.41 24.10 -10.98
N VAL A 113 -9.59 24.59 -11.93
CA VAL A 113 -8.77 25.81 -11.76
C VAL A 113 -9.63 27.03 -11.41
N ALA A 114 -10.74 27.24 -12.13
CA ALA A 114 -11.61 28.39 -11.90
C ALA A 114 -12.30 28.35 -10.53
N LEU A 115 -12.80 27.17 -10.13
CA LEU A 115 -13.43 26.97 -8.83
C LEU A 115 -12.42 27.12 -7.69
N ALA A 116 -11.26 26.48 -7.80
CA ALA A 116 -10.18 26.58 -6.82
C ALA A 116 -9.76 28.04 -6.59
N LYS A 117 -9.57 28.82 -7.67
CA LYS A 117 -9.21 30.24 -7.58
C LYS A 117 -10.29 31.07 -6.90
N LYS A 118 -11.58 30.79 -7.13
CA LYS A 118 -12.70 31.47 -6.46
C LYS A 118 -12.67 31.28 -4.94
N HIS A 119 -12.18 30.13 -4.49
CA HIS A 119 -12.03 29.81 -3.07
C HIS A 119 -10.63 30.12 -2.51
N GLY A 120 -9.78 30.79 -3.29
CA GLY A 120 -8.45 31.25 -2.85
C GLY A 120 -7.35 30.18 -2.88
N PHE A 121 -7.59 29.04 -3.54
CA PHE A 121 -6.58 28.00 -3.70
C PHE A 121 -5.81 28.19 -5.00
N THR A 122 -4.49 28.29 -4.91
CA THR A 122 -3.59 28.42 -6.06
C THR A 122 -2.84 27.13 -6.37
N THR A 123 -2.72 26.24 -5.37
CA THR A 123 -2.03 24.95 -5.52
C THR A 123 -2.85 23.78 -4.97
N PRO A 124 -2.67 22.55 -5.50
CA PRO A 124 -3.24 21.33 -4.92
C PRO A 124 -2.95 21.17 -3.44
N ARG A 125 -1.73 21.53 -3.01
CA ARG A 125 -1.31 21.45 -1.61
C ARG A 125 -2.15 22.33 -0.70
N GLU A 126 -2.45 23.56 -1.11
CA GLU A 126 -3.30 24.48 -0.35
C GLU A 126 -4.73 23.94 -0.22
N ALA A 127 -5.28 23.44 -1.33
CA ALA A 127 -6.63 22.87 -1.34
C ALA A 127 -6.73 21.63 -0.44
N VAL A 128 -5.77 20.70 -0.51
CA VAL A 128 -5.74 19.48 0.32
C VAL A 128 -5.54 19.82 1.79
N LYS A 129 -4.65 20.77 2.11
CA LYS A 129 -4.46 21.23 3.48
C LYS A 129 -5.75 21.84 4.04
N ALA A 130 -6.41 22.72 3.28
CA ALA A 130 -7.67 23.32 3.69
C ALA A 130 -8.79 22.28 3.89
N ALA A 131 -8.87 21.29 3.01
CA ALA A 131 -9.82 20.17 3.14
C ALA A 131 -9.57 19.34 4.41
N ARG A 132 -8.29 19.08 4.73
CA ARG A 132 -7.90 18.36 5.96
C ARG A 132 -8.27 19.15 7.21
N GLU A 133 -7.95 20.44 7.25
CA GLU A 133 -8.27 21.32 8.38
C GLU A 133 -9.79 21.44 8.59
N ALA A 134 -10.57 21.54 7.51
CA ALA A 134 -12.03 21.51 7.58
C ALA A 134 -12.55 20.16 8.10
N GLY A 135 -11.97 19.05 7.64
CA GLY A 135 -12.28 17.70 8.13
C GLY A 135 -12.02 17.52 9.63
N ILE A 136 -10.91 18.05 10.14
CA ILE A 136 -10.57 18.03 11.58
C ILE A 136 -11.59 18.84 12.38
N LYS A 137 -11.88 20.08 11.96
CA LYS A 137 -12.88 20.93 12.61
C LYS A 137 -14.26 20.27 12.64
N ASN A 138 -14.67 19.68 11.51
CA ASN A 138 -15.94 18.95 11.42
C ASN A 138 -15.98 17.74 12.36
N ALA A 139 -14.87 17.00 12.49
CA ALA A 139 -14.78 15.88 13.43
C ALA A 139 -14.85 16.33 14.90
N GLU A 140 -14.26 17.47 15.24
CA GLU A 140 -14.36 18.06 16.58
C GLU A 140 -15.79 18.53 16.90
N ILE A 141 -16.42 19.24 15.95
CA ILE A 141 -17.83 19.65 16.06
C ILE A 141 -18.72 18.43 16.24
N TRP A 142 -18.49 17.36 15.47
CA TRP A 142 -19.24 16.11 15.59
C TRP A 142 -19.08 15.47 16.97
N LYS A 143 -17.84 15.35 17.46
CA LYS A 143 -17.56 14.80 18.80
C LYS A 143 -18.26 15.59 19.91
N GLU A 144 -18.26 16.91 19.82
CA GLU A 144 -18.91 17.75 20.82
C GLU A 144 -20.44 17.67 20.75
N ALA A 145 -20.99 17.62 19.54
CA ALA A 145 -22.43 17.45 19.35
C ALA A 145 -22.93 16.06 19.78
N GLN A 146 -22.12 15.01 19.63
CA GLN A 146 -22.42 13.68 20.18
C GLN A 146 -22.54 13.70 21.71
N LYS A 147 -21.66 14.44 22.41
CA LYS A 147 -21.79 14.62 23.88
C LYS A 147 -23.08 15.34 24.27
N GLN A 148 -23.58 16.20 23.38
CA GLN A 148 -24.86 16.92 23.55
C GLN A 148 -26.07 16.11 23.05
N GLY A 149 -25.90 14.85 22.63
CA GLY A 149 -26.98 13.99 22.16
C GLY A 149 -27.58 14.39 20.80
N LYS A 150 -26.91 15.26 20.03
CA LYS A 150 -27.39 15.72 18.71
C LYS A 150 -27.05 14.71 17.63
N SER A 151 -27.93 14.58 16.63
CA SER A 151 -27.70 13.71 15.48
C SER A 151 -26.89 14.43 14.40
N LEU A 152 -26.29 13.68 13.46
CA LEU A 152 -25.48 14.25 12.37
C LEU A 152 -26.30 15.22 11.49
N LYS A 153 -27.62 15.02 11.43
CA LYS A 153 -28.54 15.85 10.64
C LYS A 153 -28.75 17.24 11.26
N ASP A 154 -28.49 17.39 12.55
CA ASP A 154 -28.73 18.61 13.31
C ASP A 154 -27.49 19.51 13.37
N ILE A 155 -26.42 19.12 12.67
CA ILE A 155 -25.10 19.75 12.76
C ILE A 155 -24.74 20.33 11.40
N LYS A 156 -24.43 21.63 11.41
CA LYS A 156 -23.91 22.31 10.23
C LYS A 156 -22.41 22.06 10.12
N LEU A 157 -22.03 21.14 9.23
CA LEU A 157 -20.63 20.87 8.89
C LEU A 157 -20.21 21.71 7.69
N ASP A 158 -19.02 22.29 7.75
CA ASP A 158 -18.45 23.01 6.60
C ASP A 158 -17.82 22.00 5.65
N ARG A 159 -18.54 21.67 4.57
CA ARG A 159 -18.06 20.72 3.56
C ARG A 159 -17.06 21.35 2.58
N GLY A 160 -17.00 22.68 2.51
CA GLY A 160 -16.22 23.40 1.51
C GLY A 160 -16.51 22.97 0.06
N PRO A 161 -15.73 23.46 -0.92
CA PRO A 161 -15.80 23.02 -2.32
C PRO A 161 -14.93 21.78 -2.60
N PHE A 162 -14.47 21.07 -1.56
CA PHE A 162 -13.34 20.12 -1.68
C PHE A 162 -13.68 18.84 -2.44
N ASP A 163 -14.97 18.48 -2.52
CA ASP A 163 -15.45 17.37 -3.34
C ASP A 163 -15.48 17.74 -4.83
N ASP A 164 -15.69 19.03 -5.14
CA ASP A 164 -15.84 19.56 -6.51
C ASP A 164 -14.51 20.05 -7.11
N ILE A 165 -13.45 20.15 -6.31
CA ILE A 165 -12.11 20.48 -6.76
C ILE A 165 -11.34 19.17 -6.94
N GLU A 166 -10.86 18.95 -8.16
CA GLU A 166 -10.11 17.77 -8.54
C GLU A 166 -8.66 18.08 -8.88
N ILE A 167 -7.80 17.10 -8.62
CA ILE A 167 -6.36 17.16 -8.88
C ILE A 167 -5.91 15.87 -9.57
N VAL A 168 -4.86 15.96 -10.39
CA VAL A 168 -4.29 14.80 -11.10
C VAL A 168 -2.87 14.54 -10.62
N TYR A 169 -2.53 13.27 -10.39
CA TYR A 169 -1.18 12.90 -10.01
C TYR A 169 -0.30 12.69 -11.24
N ILE A 170 0.82 13.41 -11.29
CA ILE A 170 1.81 13.30 -12.36
C ILE A 170 3.00 12.47 -11.86
N ALA A 171 3.05 11.22 -12.32
CA ALA A 171 4.13 10.31 -11.99
C ALA A 171 5.48 10.88 -12.44
N GLY A 172 6.46 10.88 -11.53
CA GLY A 172 7.82 11.26 -11.87
C GLY A 172 8.42 10.31 -12.91
N THR A 173 8.89 10.86 -14.03
CA THR A 173 9.59 10.10 -15.07
C THR A 173 11.09 10.39 -15.03
N VAL A 174 11.86 9.65 -15.83
CA VAL A 174 13.33 9.78 -15.92
C VAL A 174 13.80 11.13 -16.47
N SER A 175 12.91 11.97 -17.03
CA SER A 175 13.25 13.32 -17.50
C SER A 175 12.07 14.29 -17.42
N SER A 176 12.35 15.59 -17.35
CA SER A 176 11.31 16.63 -17.43
C SER A 176 10.54 16.56 -18.75
N SER A 177 11.23 16.28 -19.87
CA SER A 177 10.62 16.12 -21.19
C SER A 177 9.68 14.91 -21.30
N ALA A 178 9.96 13.82 -20.58
CA ALA A 178 9.04 12.68 -20.52
C ALA A 178 7.81 13.02 -19.67
N THR A 179 8.00 13.79 -18.58
CA THR A 179 6.92 14.25 -17.71
C THR A 179 5.98 15.24 -18.41
N SER A 180 6.52 16.11 -19.27
CA SER A 180 5.71 17.07 -20.05
C SER A 180 4.89 16.41 -21.17
N LYS A 181 5.29 15.22 -21.63
CA LYS A 181 4.57 14.44 -22.65
C LYS A 181 3.42 13.60 -22.07
N ILE A 182 3.28 13.55 -20.75
CA ILE A 182 2.15 12.87 -20.11
C ILE A 182 0.87 13.65 -20.45
N ASP A 183 -0.10 12.96 -21.03
CA ASP A 183 -1.42 13.52 -21.27
C ASP A 183 -2.20 13.60 -19.96
N ARG A 184 -2.36 14.82 -19.42
CA ARG A 184 -3.09 15.05 -18.16
C ARG A 184 -4.58 14.71 -18.28
N SER A 185 -5.17 14.89 -19.46
CA SER A 185 -6.59 14.63 -19.70
C SER A 185 -6.94 13.14 -19.64
N SER A 186 -5.94 12.28 -19.82
CA SER A 186 -6.08 10.82 -19.72
C SER A 186 -5.96 10.25 -18.30
N ILE A 187 -5.56 11.08 -17.32
CA ILE A 187 -5.37 10.66 -15.93
C ILE A 187 -6.68 10.86 -15.18
N TYR A 188 -7.09 9.86 -14.39
CA TYR A 188 -8.30 9.95 -13.60
C TYR A 188 -8.16 11.08 -12.55
N PRO A 189 -9.03 12.12 -12.59
CA PRO A 189 -9.01 13.18 -11.60
C PRO A 189 -9.49 12.66 -10.25
N VAL A 190 -8.85 13.10 -9.16
CA VAL A 190 -9.24 12.73 -7.79
C VAL A 190 -9.66 13.98 -7.02
N SER A 191 -10.77 13.88 -6.28
CA SER A 191 -11.23 14.99 -5.45
C SER A 191 -10.22 15.31 -4.34
N VAL A 192 -10.05 16.60 -4.08
CA VAL A 192 -9.20 17.11 -3.00
C VAL A 192 -9.63 16.52 -1.64
N SER A 193 -10.93 16.39 -1.41
CA SER A 193 -11.49 15.76 -0.21
C SER A 193 -11.04 14.30 -0.05
N SER A 194 -10.98 13.52 -1.13
CA SER A 194 -10.56 12.12 -1.09
C SER A 194 -9.10 12.00 -0.69
N VAL A 195 -8.23 12.83 -1.27
CA VAL A 195 -6.81 12.88 -0.91
C VAL A 195 -6.65 13.28 0.56
N ALA A 196 -7.32 14.35 1.00
CA ALA A 196 -7.27 14.80 2.39
C ALA A 196 -7.75 13.71 3.37
N ASN A 197 -8.84 13.02 3.03
CA ASN A 197 -9.39 11.95 3.85
C ASN A 197 -8.43 10.76 3.98
N VAL A 198 -7.76 10.35 2.90
CA VAL A 198 -6.78 9.25 2.95
C VAL A 198 -5.56 9.62 3.75
N LEU A 199 -5.05 10.86 3.61
CA LEU A 199 -3.94 11.34 4.44
C LEU A 199 -4.32 11.42 5.92
N GLN A 200 -5.52 11.90 6.23
CA GLN A 200 -6.03 12.03 7.60
C GLN A 200 -6.29 10.68 8.28
N ASN A 201 -6.58 9.63 7.50
CA ASN A 201 -6.84 8.28 8.00
C ASN A 201 -5.70 7.30 7.65
N HIS A 202 -4.49 7.81 7.39
CA HIS A 202 -3.34 6.97 7.12
C HIS A 202 -3.02 6.10 8.35
N ILE A 203 -2.75 4.80 8.16
CA ILE A 203 -2.60 3.85 9.28
C ILE A 203 -1.46 4.19 10.25
N CYS A 204 -0.42 4.88 9.75
CA CYS A 204 0.71 5.34 10.54
C CYS A 204 0.52 6.74 11.13
N ARG A 205 -0.62 7.41 10.90
CA ARG A 205 -0.77 8.83 11.24
C ARG A 205 -0.61 9.11 12.73
N ASP A 206 -1.38 8.37 13.52
CA ASP A 206 -1.41 8.53 14.98
C ASP A 206 -0.47 7.51 15.66
N MET A 207 0.53 7.00 14.92
CA MET A 207 1.46 5.98 15.42
C MET A 207 2.49 6.61 16.37
N VAL A 208 2.38 6.25 17.65
CA VAL A 208 3.33 6.66 18.71
C VAL A 208 4.11 5.48 19.31
N ARG A 209 3.73 4.24 18.96
CA ARG A 209 4.34 2.99 19.44
C ARG A 209 4.65 2.05 18.25
N PRO A 210 5.75 2.28 17.50
CA PRO A 210 6.07 1.53 16.30
C PRO A 210 6.26 0.03 16.53
N TYR A 211 6.76 -0.40 17.69
CA TYR A 211 6.88 -1.82 18.01
C TYR A 211 5.50 -2.45 18.22
N SER A 212 4.60 -1.84 18.99
CA SER A 212 3.21 -2.32 19.11
C SER A 212 2.48 -2.35 17.75
N MET A 213 2.75 -1.38 16.86
CA MET A 213 2.21 -1.42 15.49
C MET A 213 2.74 -2.63 14.71
N ALA A 214 4.04 -2.94 14.83
CA ALA A 214 4.61 -4.13 14.22
C ALA A 214 3.97 -5.41 14.77
N GLU A 215 3.80 -5.53 16.09
CA GLU A 215 3.10 -6.67 16.71
C GLU A 215 1.68 -6.83 16.21
N ARG A 216 0.95 -5.72 16.06
CA ARG A 216 -0.39 -5.70 15.47
C ARG A 216 -0.39 -6.32 14.07
N PHE A 217 0.54 -5.93 13.20
CA PHE A 217 0.66 -6.52 11.86
C PHE A 217 1.02 -8.01 11.91
N VAL A 218 2.00 -8.39 12.75
CA VAL A 218 2.41 -9.80 12.82
C VAL A 218 1.26 -10.69 13.27
N ASN A 219 0.55 -10.25 14.31
CA ASN A 219 -0.50 -11.01 14.98
C ASN A 219 -1.90 -10.81 14.39
N CYS A 220 -2.08 -9.95 13.38
CA CYS A 220 -3.39 -9.69 12.79
C CYS A 220 -3.92 -10.94 12.07
N THR A 221 -5.01 -11.48 12.61
CA THR A 221 -5.79 -12.58 12.03
C THR A 221 -7.27 -12.24 11.90
N ASP A 222 -7.70 -11.09 12.41
CA ASP A 222 -9.08 -10.64 12.34
C ASP A 222 -9.44 -10.23 10.90
N THR A 223 -10.51 -10.82 10.37
CA THR A 223 -10.92 -10.60 8.97
C THR A 223 -11.28 -9.15 8.69
N ARG A 224 -11.98 -8.47 9.62
CA ARG A 224 -12.41 -7.07 9.41
C ARG A 224 -11.21 -6.15 9.41
N GLU A 225 -10.28 -6.39 10.32
CA GLU A 225 -9.04 -5.64 10.37
C GLU A 225 -8.19 -5.82 9.09
N LEU A 226 -8.09 -7.05 8.58
CA LEU A 226 -7.41 -7.32 7.31
C LEU A 226 -8.10 -6.63 6.11
N GLU A 227 -9.44 -6.61 6.10
CA GLU A 227 -10.24 -5.87 5.10
C GLU A 227 -10.00 -4.36 5.18
N ASP A 228 -9.97 -3.79 6.38
CA ASP A 228 -9.70 -2.38 6.62
C ASP A 228 -8.27 -1.99 6.19
N MET A 229 -7.28 -2.82 6.52
CA MET A 229 -5.91 -2.62 6.05
C MET A 229 -5.82 -2.68 4.53
N ARG A 230 -6.52 -3.63 3.89
CA ARG A 230 -6.60 -3.69 2.43
C ARG A 230 -7.23 -2.44 1.85
N ARG A 231 -8.35 -1.99 2.42
CA ARG A 231 -9.06 -0.79 1.99
C ARG A 231 -8.15 0.44 2.08
N PHE A 232 -7.42 0.59 3.18
CA PHE A 232 -6.39 1.61 3.33
C PHE A 232 -5.36 1.55 2.19
N ALA A 233 -4.74 0.40 1.95
CA ALA A 233 -3.70 0.27 0.93
C ALA A 233 -4.23 0.53 -0.50
N CYS A 234 -5.47 0.13 -0.76
CA CYS A 234 -6.17 0.42 -2.00
C CYS A 234 -6.41 1.93 -2.16
N ASN A 235 -6.94 2.59 -1.12
CA ASN A 235 -7.17 4.02 -1.13
C ASN A 235 -5.87 4.82 -1.30
N VAL A 236 -4.75 4.36 -0.74
CA VAL A 236 -3.44 4.99 -1.00
C VAL A 236 -3.07 4.88 -2.47
N CYS A 237 -3.28 3.71 -3.10
CA CYS A 237 -3.01 3.57 -4.53
C CYS A 237 -3.90 4.48 -5.38
N ASP A 238 -5.17 4.63 -4.98
CA ASP A 238 -6.18 5.32 -5.77
C ASP A 238 -6.09 6.84 -5.62
N PHE A 239 -5.91 7.33 -4.39
CA PHE A 239 -6.03 8.75 -4.07
C PHE A 239 -4.71 9.39 -3.62
N CYS A 240 -3.74 8.59 -3.15
CA CYS A 240 -2.44 9.09 -2.68
C CYS A 240 -1.23 8.37 -3.32
N PRO A 241 -1.18 8.21 -4.66
CA PRO A 241 -0.10 7.46 -5.33
C PRO A 241 1.30 8.06 -5.10
N HIS A 242 1.40 9.35 -4.79
CA HIS A 242 2.65 10.01 -4.37
C HIS A 242 3.32 9.35 -3.14
N LEU A 243 2.56 8.68 -2.26
CA LEU A 243 3.11 7.93 -1.12
C LEU A 243 3.87 6.67 -1.55
N LEU A 244 3.75 6.27 -2.82
CA LEU A 244 4.40 5.10 -3.41
C LEU A 244 5.64 5.47 -4.26
N ASP A 245 6.12 6.71 -4.17
CA ASP A 245 7.36 7.16 -4.81
C ASP A 245 8.63 6.67 -4.07
N ASN A 246 9.77 6.67 -4.79
CA ASN A 246 11.08 6.15 -4.37
C ASN A 246 11.55 6.59 -2.98
N ASP A 247 11.13 7.77 -2.54
CA ASP A 247 11.63 8.44 -1.35
C ASP A 247 10.65 8.35 -0.16
N ASN A 248 9.57 7.56 -0.29
CA ASN A 248 8.59 7.31 0.76
C ASN A 248 8.71 5.88 1.32
N VAL A 249 8.92 5.78 2.63
CA VAL A 249 8.84 4.54 3.40
C VAL A 249 7.40 4.01 3.44
N SER A 250 6.38 4.86 3.27
CA SER A 250 4.98 4.45 3.11
C SER A 250 4.77 3.43 1.99
N LEU A 251 5.63 3.43 0.94
CA LEU A 251 5.65 2.37 -0.07
C LEU A 251 5.81 0.98 0.55
N LEU A 252 6.71 0.82 1.54
CA LEU A 252 6.92 -0.45 2.21
C LEU A 252 5.69 -0.86 3.01
N VAL A 253 4.96 0.08 3.61
CA VAL A 253 3.72 -0.24 4.34
C VAL A 253 2.64 -0.75 3.38
N VAL A 254 2.45 -0.09 2.24
CA VAL A 254 1.48 -0.54 1.23
C VAL A 254 1.88 -1.90 0.64
N LEU A 255 3.18 -2.13 0.41
CA LEU A 255 3.69 -3.41 -0.09
C LEU A 255 3.68 -4.54 0.97
N LEU A 256 3.41 -4.26 2.24
CA LEU A 256 3.06 -5.31 3.20
C LEU A 256 1.67 -5.89 2.90
N ILE A 257 0.75 -5.05 2.41
CA ILE A 257 -0.68 -5.35 2.31
C ILE A 257 -1.08 -5.76 0.89
N LEU A 258 -0.55 -5.05 -0.11
CA LEU A 258 -0.84 -5.28 -1.53
C LEU A 258 0.37 -5.85 -2.24
N SER A 259 0.11 -6.80 -3.13
CA SER A 259 1.11 -7.29 -4.06
C SER A 259 1.50 -6.18 -5.05
N ARG A 260 2.73 -6.25 -5.57
CA ARG A 260 3.19 -5.36 -6.65
C ARG A 260 2.21 -5.33 -7.83
N SER A 261 1.71 -6.51 -8.22
CA SER A 261 0.74 -6.65 -9.31
C SER A 261 -0.57 -5.94 -9.02
N ASP A 262 -1.05 -5.96 -7.77
CA ASP A 262 -2.26 -5.24 -7.38
C ASP A 262 -2.06 -3.72 -7.47
N CYS A 263 -0.92 -3.21 -7.00
CA CYS A 263 -0.59 -1.79 -7.12
C CYS A 263 -0.54 -1.33 -8.59
N CYS A 264 0.16 -2.08 -9.46
CA CYS A 264 0.23 -1.78 -10.89
C CYS A 264 -1.15 -1.75 -11.55
N ARG A 265 -1.98 -2.76 -11.29
CA ARG A 265 -3.34 -2.84 -11.84
C ARG A 265 -4.22 -1.67 -11.41
N ARG A 266 -4.09 -1.21 -10.16
CA ARG A 266 -4.82 -0.04 -9.66
C ARG A 266 -4.33 1.25 -10.30
N PHE A 267 -3.02 1.44 -10.42
CA PHE A 267 -2.46 2.61 -11.10
C PHE A 267 -2.93 2.67 -12.56
N GLU A 268 -2.90 1.54 -13.27
CA GLU A 268 -3.41 1.45 -14.64
C GLU A 268 -4.90 1.82 -14.72
N ALA A 269 -5.72 1.35 -13.77
CA ALA A 269 -7.13 1.72 -13.71
C ALA A 269 -7.38 3.23 -13.48
N ASN A 270 -6.41 3.95 -12.91
CA ASN A 270 -6.46 5.39 -12.71
C ASN A 270 -5.79 6.19 -13.84
N GLY A 271 -5.44 5.53 -14.96
CA GLY A 271 -4.71 6.16 -16.07
C GLY A 271 -3.23 6.43 -15.77
N ILE A 272 -2.70 5.92 -14.65
CA ILE A 272 -1.30 6.08 -14.26
C ILE A 272 -0.52 4.85 -14.75
N ARG A 273 0.22 4.99 -15.85
CA ARG A 273 1.04 3.89 -16.36
C ARG A 273 2.33 3.74 -15.56
N ILE A 274 2.37 2.76 -14.65
CA ILE A 274 3.60 2.34 -13.96
C ILE A 274 3.94 0.89 -14.27
N GLU A 275 5.19 0.62 -14.61
CA GLU A 275 5.66 -0.75 -14.76
C GLU A 275 5.92 -1.40 -13.40
N GLY A 276 5.75 -2.72 -13.33
CA GLY A 276 6.14 -3.50 -12.14
C GLY A 276 7.64 -3.39 -11.84
N SER A 277 8.48 -3.26 -12.87
CA SER A 277 9.92 -2.99 -12.76
C SER A 277 10.16 -1.72 -11.94
N THR A 278 9.39 -0.66 -12.18
CA THR A 278 9.45 0.60 -11.43
C THR A 278 9.14 0.38 -9.97
N ILE A 279 8.00 -0.21 -9.60
CA ILE A 279 7.66 -0.46 -8.19
C ILE A 279 8.72 -1.32 -7.49
N SER A 280 9.25 -2.34 -8.17
CA SER A 280 10.34 -3.16 -7.65
C SER A 280 11.63 -2.36 -7.43
N HIS A 281 11.98 -1.46 -8.35
CA HIS A 281 13.10 -0.54 -8.20
C HIS A 281 12.88 0.40 -7.01
N ARG A 282 11.69 1.00 -6.88
CA ARG A 282 11.34 1.89 -5.76
C ARG A 282 11.46 1.19 -4.41
N LYS A 283 10.95 -0.04 -4.33
CA LYS A 283 11.11 -0.89 -3.14
C LYS A 283 12.58 -1.14 -2.83
N ALA A 284 13.38 -1.49 -3.83
CA ALA A 284 14.81 -1.78 -3.64
C ALA A 284 15.60 -0.55 -3.16
N GLU A 285 15.36 0.62 -3.76
CA GLU A 285 15.97 1.88 -3.33
C GLU A 285 15.53 2.28 -1.92
N CYS A 286 14.25 2.11 -1.57
CA CYS A 286 13.79 2.37 -0.22
C CYS A 286 14.44 1.42 0.80
N MET A 287 14.52 0.12 0.51
CA MET A 287 15.22 -0.85 1.35
C MET A 287 16.71 -0.50 1.53
N LYS A 288 17.38 -0.14 0.45
CA LYS A 288 18.81 0.19 0.49
C LYS A 288 19.08 1.52 1.22
N ASN A 289 18.39 2.58 0.83
CA ASN A 289 18.73 3.95 1.24
C ASN A 289 18.03 4.38 2.54
N LYS A 290 16.81 3.89 2.81
CA LYS A 290 16.05 4.23 4.02
C LYS A 290 16.26 3.19 5.13
N MET A 291 16.18 1.91 4.78
CA MET A 291 16.33 0.82 5.76
C MET A 291 17.79 0.43 6.00
N GLY A 292 18.71 0.71 5.07
CA GLY A 292 20.09 0.24 5.13
C GLY A 292 20.23 -1.26 4.84
N TRP A 293 19.19 -1.91 4.32
CA TRP A 293 19.19 -3.32 3.96
C TRP A 293 19.78 -3.48 2.56
N LYS A 294 21.08 -3.76 2.50
CA LYS A 294 21.82 -3.86 1.24
C LYS A 294 21.71 -5.26 0.66
N ASP A 295 21.81 -6.27 1.52
CA ASP A 295 21.93 -7.65 1.12
C ASP A 295 20.59 -8.39 1.15
N SER A 296 20.52 -9.53 0.45
CA SER A 296 19.28 -10.33 0.43
C SER A 296 18.92 -10.88 1.80
N HIS A 297 19.91 -11.16 2.64
CA HIS A 297 19.69 -11.66 4.01
C HIS A 297 18.92 -10.64 4.86
N ASP A 298 19.25 -9.35 4.73
CA ASP A 298 18.61 -8.26 5.49
C ASP A 298 17.17 -8.01 5.06
N LYS A 299 16.89 -8.20 3.77
CA LYS A 299 15.56 -7.96 3.16
C LYS A 299 14.59 -9.12 3.41
N LYS A 300 15.12 -10.33 3.54
CA LYS A 300 14.35 -11.58 3.63
C LYS A 300 13.27 -11.57 4.72
N PRO A 301 13.50 -11.09 5.95
CA PRO A 301 12.45 -11.05 6.98
C PRO A 301 11.23 -10.24 6.54
N TYR A 302 11.44 -9.06 5.96
CA TYR A 302 10.36 -8.22 5.45
C TYR A 302 9.65 -8.89 4.27
N ASP A 303 10.41 -9.40 3.29
CA ASP A 303 9.84 -10.01 2.08
C ASP A 303 9.01 -11.27 2.38
N SER A 304 9.52 -12.10 3.28
CA SER A 304 8.84 -13.31 3.77
C SER A 304 7.52 -12.93 4.45
N PHE A 305 7.57 -11.99 5.39
CA PHE A 305 6.37 -11.52 6.08
C PHE A 305 5.36 -10.87 5.12
N ALA A 306 5.81 -10.03 4.20
CA ALA A 306 4.94 -9.37 3.22
C ALA A 306 4.17 -10.41 2.39
N SER A 307 4.84 -11.47 1.92
CA SER A 307 4.19 -12.54 1.16
C SER A 307 3.13 -13.28 1.98
N GLU A 308 3.43 -13.59 3.24
CA GLU A 308 2.48 -14.23 4.17
C GLU A 308 1.29 -13.31 4.48
N PHE A 309 1.55 -12.04 4.74
CA PHE A 309 0.53 -11.06 5.09
C PHE A 309 -0.40 -10.74 3.91
N GLN A 310 0.14 -10.52 2.72
CA GLN A 310 -0.63 -10.37 1.49
C GLN A 310 -1.55 -11.58 1.24
N THR A 311 -1.07 -12.79 1.53
CA THR A 311 -1.88 -14.01 1.42
C THR A 311 -3.03 -14.01 2.43
N ARG A 312 -2.77 -13.65 3.70
CA ARG A 312 -3.81 -13.48 4.73
C ARG A 312 -4.87 -12.46 4.29
N VAL A 313 -4.43 -11.28 3.85
CA VAL A 313 -5.31 -10.21 3.36
C VAL A 313 -6.15 -10.67 2.16
N LYS A 314 -5.53 -11.35 1.19
CA LYS A 314 -6.24 -11.88 0.02
C LYS A 314 -7.31 -12.89 0.42
N ASN A 315 -7.00 -13.80 1.34
CA ASN A 315 -7.94 -14.82 1.81
C ASN A 315 -9.10 -14.23 2.61
N ALA A 316 -8.86 -13.14 3.34
CA ALA A 316 -9.91 -12.40 4.05
C ALA A 316 -10.90 -11.76 3.06
N CYS A 317 -10.40 -11.05 2.04
CA CYS A 317 -11.26 -10.29 1.13
C CYS A 317 -11.85 -11.11 -0.04
N PHE A 318 -11.20 -12.21 -0.39
CA PHE A 318 -11.63 -13.12 -1.44
C PHE A 318 -11.56 -14.55 -0.91
N PRO A 319 -12.45 -14.92 0.03
CA PRO A 319 -12.47 -16.28 0.54
C PRO A 319 -12.66 -17.22 -0.65
N ALA A 320 -11.73 -18.17 -0.82
CA ALA A 320 -11.84 -19.16 -1.88
C ALA A 320 -13.27 -19.73 -1.84
N PRO A 321 -13.95 -19.89 -3.00
CA PRO A 321 -15.25 -20.54 -3.01
C PRO A 321 -15.05 -21.85 -2.27
N ARG A 322 -15.70 -22.00 -1.11
CA ARG A 322 -15.63 -23.26 -0.36
C ARG A 322 -16.01 -24.30 -1.39
N ALA A 323 -15.07 -25.16 -1.77
CA ALA A 323 -15.37 -26.29 -2.61
C ALA A 323 -16.51 -26.98 -1.86
N GLN A 324 -17.73 -26.82 -2.35
CA GLN A 324 -18.82 -27.68 -1.91
C GLN A 324 -18.24 -29.06 -2.18
N ARG A 325 -17.93 -29.77 -1.10
CA ARG A 325 -17.79 -31.22 -1.15
C ARG A 325 -19.17 -31.70 -1.57
N ILE A 326 -19.44 -31.62 -2.87
CA ILE A 326 -20.41 -32.44 -3.55
C ILE A 326 -19.79 -33.82 -3.39
N GLY A 327 -20.20 -34.51 -2.32
CA GLY A 327 -20.17 -35.96 -2.21
C GLY A 327 -21.10 -36.58 -3.25
N GLY A 328 -21.02 -36.12 -4.49
CA GLY A 328 -21.69 -36.67 -5.64
C GLY A 328 -20.92 -37.89 -6.03
N ARG A 329 -21.48 -39.05 -5.69
CA ARG A 329 -21.20 -40.32 -6.36
C ARG A 329 -20.88 -40.06 -7.83
N LYS A 330 -19.67 -40.43 -8.26
CA LYS A 330 -19.36 -40.59 -9.68
C LYS A 330 -20.48 -41.43 -10.32
N PRO A 331 -21.09 -41.01 -11.44
CA PRO A 331 -21.83 -41.95 -12.27
C PRO A 331 -20.81 -42.98 -12.76
N ALA A 332 -21.00 -44.24 -12.39
CA ALA A 332 -20.22 -45.33 -12.93
C ALA A 332 -20.44 -45.35 -14.46
N ALA A 333 -19.37 -45.08 -15.20
CA ALA A 333 -19.36 -45.19 -16.64
C ALA A 333 -19.71 -46.63 -17.05
N ALA A 334 -20.65 -46.73 -17.99
CA ALA A 334 -21.11 -47.96 -18.60
C ALA A 334 -19.95 -48.82 -19.13
N ARG A 335 -19.98 -50.13 -18.84
CA ARG A 335 -19.30 -51.16 -19.62
C ARG A 335 -20.06 -52.48 -19.60
N LEU A 336 -20.65 -52.81 -20.75
CA LEU A 336 -20.80 -54.15 -21.33
C LEU A 336 -20.45 -53.91 -22.82
N SER A 337 -19.50 -54.56 -23.47
CA SER A 337 -19.33 -56.01 -23.62
C SER A 337 -17.89 -56.37 -24.02
N GLY A 338 -17.36 -57.49 -23.52
CA GLY A 338 -16.11 -58.10 -23.97
C GLY A 338 -15.64 -59.22 -23.01
N PRO A 339 -15.38 -60.46 -23.48
CA PRO A 339 -15.22 -61.61 -22.58
C PRO A 339 -13.75 -61.91 -22.20
N VAL A 340 -13.54 -62.09 -20.88
CA VAL A 340 -12.86 -63.19 -20.14
C VAL A 340 -11.48 -63.73 -20.62
N THR A 341 -10.40 -63.49 -19.83
CA THR A 341 -9.54 -64.48 -19.10
C THR A 341 -8.29 -63.82 -18.43
N PRO A 342 -7.65 -64.39 -17.38
CA PRO A 342 -6.73 -63.72 -16.43
C PRO A 342 -5.27 -64.27 -16.44
N PRO A 343 -4.41 -63.98 -15.43
CA PRO A 343 -3.64 -62.76 -15.12
C PRO A 343 -2.11 -62.99 -15.26
N VAL A 344 -1.24 -61.99 -15.00
CA VAL A 344 0.10 -62.10 -14.33
C VAL A 344 0.95 -60.81 -14.48
N TYR A 345 1.39 -60.31 -13.31
CA TYR A 345 2.58 -59.52 -12.94
C TYR A 345 3.20 -58.44 -13.87
N GLY A 346 3.48 -57.27 -13.28
CA GLY A 346 4.77 -56.60 -13.46
C GLY A 346 4.75 -55.13 -13.88
N GLN A 347 4.98 -54.25 -12.90
CA GLN A 347 5.64 -52.94 -12.92
C GLN A 347 5.96 -52.25 -14.28
N GLN A 348 5.48 -51.01 -14.41
CA GLN A 348 6.09 -49.91 -15.15
C GLN A 348 6.52 -48.81 -14.12
N PRO A 349 7.42 -47.85 -14.42
CA PRO A 349 7.49 -47.13 -15.71
C PRO A 349 8.91 -46.81 -16.26
N HIS A 350 8.95 -46.60 -17.58
CA HIS A 350 10.07 -45.96 -18.27
C HIS A 350 9.64 -44.58 -18.79
N MET A 351 10.43 -43.59 -18.39
CA MET A 351 10.79 -42.31 -19.00
C MET A 351 10.16 -41.87 -20.34
N GLY A 352 9.81 -40.57 -20.36
CA GLY A 352 10.23 -39.64 -21.41
C GLY A 352 9.17 -39.26 -22.45
N PHE A 353 8.87 -37.98 -22.58
CA PHE A 353 9.35 -37.13 -23.68
C PHE A 353 8.79 -35.71 -23.55
N MET A 354 9.68 -34.72 -23.56
CA MET A 354 9.36 -33.30 -23.74
C MET A 354 9.19 -32.96 -25.21
N ALA A 355 8.34 -31.97 -25.50
CA ALA A 355 8.55 -31.02 -26.59
C ALA A 355 8.11 -29.60 -26.14
N PRO A 356 8.89 -28.53 -26.45
CA PRO A 356 8.63 -27.14 -26.07
C PRO A 356 8.02 -26.32 -27.25
N PRO A 357 8.04 -24.97 -27.20
CA PRO A 357 6.94 -24.07 -26.85
C PRO A 357 6.16 -23.50 -28.06
N GLN A 358 4.95 -22.95 -27.84
CA GLN A 358 4.37 -21.97 -28.76
C GLN A 358 3.76 -20.78 -28.01
N ILE A 359 4.29 -19.61 -28.34
CA ILE A 359 3.72 -18.30 -28.01
C ILE A 359 2.79 -17.92 -29.17
N ARG A 360 1.52 -17.64 -28.88
CA ARG A 360 0.74 -16.65 -29.63
C ARG A 360 -0.35 -16.08 -28.73
N ASN A 361 -0.19 -14.80 -28.37
CA ASN A 361 -1.24 -13.95 -27.82
C ASN A 361 -2.30 -13.76 -28.90
N ASP A 362 -3.56 -14.06 -28.57
CA ASP A 362 -4.73 -13.27 -28.97
C ASP A 362 -5.91 -13.67 -28.10
N SER A 363 -6.63 -12.66 -27.60
CA SER A 363 -7.92 -12.74 -26.88
C SER A 363 -7.87 -12.88 -25.35
N LEU A 364 -8.11 -11.73 -24.72
CA LEU A 364 -8.75 -11.57 -23.42
C LEU A 364 -9.92 -12.56 -23.26
N ASN A 365 -9.86 -13.50 -22.31
CA ASN A 365 -11.05 -13.79 -21.51
C ASN A 365 -10.74 -14.35 -20.11
N THR A 366 -11.25 -13.59 -19.16
CA THR A 366 -11.60 -13.83 -17.77
C THR A 366 -11.66 -15.30 -17.28
N GLY A 367 -10.97 -15.57 -16.17
CA GLY A 367 -11.08 -16.81 -15.39
C GLY A 367 -12.36 -16.87 -14.57
N ILE A 368 -13.53 -16.81 -15.24
CA ILE A 368 -14.84 -17.07 -14.65
C ILE A 368 -15.52 -18.11 -15.53
N ASN A 369 -15.61 -19.34 -15.03
CA ASN A 369 -16.28 -20.44 -15.69
C ASN A 369 -17.81 -20.28 -15.47
N VAL A 370 -18.42 -19.35 -16.22
CA VAL A 370 -19.88 -19.25 -16.36
C VAL A 370 -20.22 -19.76 -17.75
N ALA A 371 -21.05 -20.80 -17.82
CA ALA A 371 -21.60 -21.28 -19.08
C ALA A 371 -22.41 -20.15 -19.73
N ALA A 372 -22.05 -19.76 -20.95
CA ALA A 372 -22.78 -18.77 -21.72
C ALA A 372 -24.18 -19.30 -22.07
N PRO A 373 -25.24 -18.46 -22.00
CA PRO A 373 -26.55 -18.84 -22.51
C PRO A 373 -26.52 -18.94 -24.05
N PRO A 374 -27.38 -19.79 -24.66
CA PRO A 374 -27.41 -19.94 -26.11
C PRO A 374 -27.89 -18.65 -26.79
N PRO A 375 -27.31 -18.26 -27.93
CA PRO A 375 -27.65 -17.01 -28.60
C PRO A 375 -29.07 -17.07 -29.21
N PRO A 376 -29.83 -15.95 -29.19
CA PRO A 376 -31.10 -15.88 -29.89
C PRO A 376 -30.90 -15.82 -31.41
N PHE A 377 -31.68 -16.61 -32.13
CA PHE A 377 -31.84 -16.51 -33.58
C PHE A 377 -32.48 -15.17 -33.95
N LEU A 378 -31.82 -14.38 -34.80
CA LEU A 378 -32.46 -13.31 -35.57
C LEU A 378 -32.07 -13.41 -37.06
N PRO A 379 -32.99 -13.10 -37.97
CA PRO A 379 -32.86 -13.40 -39.39
C PRO A 379 -31.99 -12.38 -40.15
N ARG A 380 -31.33 -12.92 -41.17
CA ARG A 380 -30.38 -12.29 -42.10
C ARG A 380 -31.07 -11.23 -42.98
N ALA A 381 -30.60 -9.99 -42.92
CA ALA A 381 -30.94 -8.95 -43.91
C ALA A 381 -29.89 -8.94 -45.04
N SER A 382 -30.39 -8.94 -46.27
CA SER A 382 -29.64 -8.85 -47.52
C SER A 382 -29.53 -7.41 -48.01
N THR A 383 -28.33 -6.96 -48.35
CA THR A 383 -27.97 -5.91 -49.34
C THR A 383 -26.46 -6.09 -49.57
N GLY A 384 -25.86 -6.05 -50.75
CA GLY A 384 -26.12 -5.31 -51.98
C GLY A 384 -24.77 -4.69 -52.39
N SER A 385 -24.25 -5.07 -53.54
CA SER A 385 -22.90 -4.83 -54.08
C SER A 385 -22.64 -3.44 -54.71
N GLY A 386 -21.38 -2.98 -54.71
CA GLY A 386 -20.80 -1.91 -55.57
C GLY A 386 -19.56 -1.26 -54.91
N VAL A 387 -18.30 -1.52 -55.26
CA VAL A 387 -17.44 -1.13 -56.43
C VAL A 387 -17.07 0.36 -56.52
N GLY A 388 -15.75 0.68 -56.51
CA GLY A 388 -15.13 1.92 -57.05
C GLY A 388 -14.17 2.66 -56.09
N THR A 389 -12.85 2.36 -56.04
CA THR A 389 -11.69 2.99 -56.75
C THR A 389 -11.03 4.24 -56.12
N ALA A 390 -9.76 4.05 -55.72
CA ALA A 390 -8.55 4.86 -55.99
C ALA A 390 -8.27 6.23 -55.32
N ALA A 391 -7.00 6.32 -54.86
CA ALA A 391 -6.06 7.46 -54.80
C ALA A 391 -5.87 8.25 -53.47
N ASP A 392 -4.72 7.99 -52.82
CA ASP A 392 -3.91 8.90 -51.96
C ASP A 392 -3.43 10.16 -52.75
N PRO A 393 -2.75 11.21 -52.18
CA PRO A 393 -2.09 11.34 -50.85
C PRO A 393 -2.20 12.72 -50.11
N MET A 394 -1.67 12.74 -48.87
CA MET A 394 -0.91 13.78 -48.13
C MET A 394 -1.08 15.28 -48.47
N ASP A 395 -1.36 16.10 -47.44
CA ASP A 395 -0.87 17.49 -47.38
C ASP A 395 -0.46 17.92 -45.97
N LEU A 396 0.67 18.63 -45.90
CA LEU A 396 1.32 19.21 -44.74
C LEU A 396 1.17 20.73 -44.83
N SER A 397 0.49 21.33 -43.85
CA SER A 397 0.62 22.75 -43.53
C SER A 397 0.25 23.00 -42.08
#